data_AF-A0A0F9PGB7-F1
#
_entry.id   AF-A0A0F9PGB7-F1
#
_cell.length_a   1.000
_cell.length_b   1.000
_cell.length_c   1.000
_cell.angle_alpha   90.00
_cell.angle_beta   90.00
_cell.angle_gamma   90.00
#
_symmetry.space_group_name_H-M   'P 1'
#
loop_
_entity.id
_entity.type
_entity.pdbx_description
1 polymer ?
#
loop_
_entity_poly.entity_id
_entity_poly.type
_entity_poly.pdbx_seq_one_letter_code
_entity_poly.pdbx_strand_id
1 'polypeptide(L)'
;MPGKNNRKKQKTEKTEISGGSLRLYEDKEGRLKCLLCPHFCLLKEGESGKCLVRKSDGEKIYLAAYGYLTNIAVEPIEKKPITHFLPGTKTLSIGSFGCSLFCKFCQNSHISQITGFEDSSIFTPNEVVKMAIEKECASVCMTYNEPIIQYEYLLDLAEECHKNDLKFVIKTNAFINKEPWKKICQVVDVFNIDFKGNREKYKTVCV
;
A
#
# COMPACT_ATOMS: atom_id res chain seq x y z
N MET A 1 -21.90 40.83 -3.55
CA MET A 1 -21.35 40.19 -2.33
C MET A 1 -21.37 38.68 -2.52
N PRO A 2 -20.22 38.03 -2.77
CA PRO A 2 -20.18 36.58 -2.91
C PRO A 2 -20.09 35.91 -1.53
N GLY A 3 -21.03 35.00 -1.26
CA GLY A 3 -21.11 34.19 -0.05
C GLY A 3 -19.97 33.19 0.05
N LYS A 4 -19.28 33.19 1.20
CA LYS A 4 -18.19 32.28 1.53
C LYS A 4 -18.76 30.88 1.85
N ASN A 5 -18.45 29.90 1.01
CA ASN A 5 -18.74 28.49 1.27
C ASN A 5 -17.71 27.92 2.27
N ASN A 6 -18.15 27.69 3.50
CA ASN A 6 -17.38 27.03 4.56
C ASN A 6 -17.33 25.50 4.32
N ARG A 7 -16.21 25.00 3.79
CA ARG A 7 -15.89 23.56 3.81
C ARG A 7 -15.56 23.14 5.25
N LYS A 8 -16.47 22.43 5.89
CA LYS A 8 -16.24 21.77 7.19
C LYS A 8 -15.13 20.72 7.01
N LYS A 9 -14.00 20.92 7.70
CA LYS A 9 -12.96 19.90 7.92
C LYS A 9 -13.56 18.80 8.79
N GLN A 10 -13.78 17.61 8.22
CA GLN A 10 -14.02 16.41 9.01
C GLN A 10 -12.71 16.02 9.69
N LYS A 11 -12.74 16.00 11.02
CA LYS A 11 -11.70 15.41 11.87
C LYS A 11 -11.73 13.90 11.64
N THR A 12 -10.63 13.34 11.17
CA THR A 12 -10.39 11.90 11.21
C THR A 12 -10.14 11.50 12.66
N GLU A 13 -11.14 10.89 13.29
CA GLU A 13 -11.00 10.23 14.58
C GLU A 13 -10.12 8.99 14.40
N LYS A 14 -9.11 8.89 15.27
CA LYS A 14 -8.14 7.80 15.30
C LYS A 14 -8.81 6.57 15.91
N THR A 15 -9.00 5.53 15.11
CA THR A 15 -9.21 4.18 15.62
C THR A 15 -7.85 3.65 16.10
N GLU A 16 -7.67 3.56 17.41
CA GLU A 16 -6.48 2.95 18.02
C GLU A 16 -6.59 1.43 17.89
N ILE A 17 -5.80 0.84 16.99
CA ILE A 17 -5.63 -0.61 16.88
C ILE A 17 -4.75 -1.07 18.05
N SER A 18 -5.31 -1.91 18.92
CA SER A 18 -4.63 -2.53 20.05
C SER A 18 -3.49 -3.44 19.60
N GLY A 19 -2.26 -3.05 19.93
CA GLY A 19 -1.01 -3.70 19.54
C GLY A 19 0.00 -2.62 19.20
N GLY A 20 0.91 -2.30 20.14
CA GLY A 20 1.76 -1.11 20.10
C GLY A 20 2.18 -0.69 18.69
N SER A 21 1.79 0.52 18.30
CA SER A 21 2.02 1.06 16.96
C SER A 21 3.50 0.93 16.60
N LEU A 22 3.81 0.08 15.63
CA LEU A 22 5.19 -0.12 15.18
C LEU A 22 5.69 1.21 14.61
N ARG A 23 6.68 1.82 15.27
CA ARG A 23 7.31 3.04 14.77
C ARG A 23 8.12 2.70 13.52
N LEU A 24 7.69 3.20 12.36
CA LEU A 24 8.33 2.94 11.06
C LEU A 24 9.47 3.91 10.73
N TYR A 25 9.92 4.72 11.68
CA TYR A 25 10.99 5.67 11.49
C TYR A 25 11.69 6.00 12.81
N GLU A 26 12.93 6.47 12.73
CA GLU A 26 13.72 6.94 13.87
C GLU A 26 14.32 8.32 13.58
N ASP A 27 14.47 9.13 14.62
CA ASP A 27 15.15 10.41 14.54
C ASP A 27 16.65 10.19 14.34
N LYS A 28 17.23 10.95 13.41
CA LYS A 28 18.66 10.94 13.12
C LYS A 28 19.11 12.35 12.73
N GLU A 29 19.65 13.07 13.71
CA GLU A 29 20.29 14.38 13.52
C GLU A 29 19.42 15.39 12.76
N GLY A 30 18.18 15.59 13.22
CA GLY A 30 17.22 16.52 12.59
C GLY A 30 16.61 16.02 11.28
N ARG A 31 16.80 14.73 10.95
CA ARG A 31 16.12 14.02 9.86
C ARG A 31 15.41 12.79 10.39
N LEU A 32 14.46 12.28 9.64
CA LEU A 32 13.79 11.03 9.94
C LEU A 32 14.31 9.92 9.03
N LYS A 33 14.78 8.83 9.61
CA LYS A 33 15.17 7.62 8.88
C LYS A 33 13.99 6.68 8.78
N CYS A 34 13.52 6.41 7.56
CA CYS A 34 12.48 5.43 7.29
C CYS A 34 13.00 4.01 7.54
N LEU A 35 12.24 3.20 8.28
CA LEU A 35 12.55 1.81 8.63
C LEU A 35 11.63 0.81 7.93
N LEU A 36 10.76 1.24 7.03
CA LEU A 36 9.82 0.35 6.34
C LEU A 36 10.52 -0.63 5.39
N CYS A 37 11.43 -0.14 4.55
CA CYS A 37 12.14 -0.94 3.56
C CYS A 37 13.66 -0.75 3.61
N PRO A 38 14.45 -1.64 2.98
CA PRO A 38 15.91 -1.57 3.01
C PRO A 38 16.56 -0.34 2.35
N HIS A 39 15.78 0.59 1.78
CA HIS A 39 16.32 1.87 1.28
C HIS A 39 16.77 2.82 2.40
N PHE A 40 16.20 2.68 3.60
CA PHE A 40 16.53 3.52 4.75
C PHE A 40 16.59 5.03 4.46
N CYS A 41 15.63 5.55 3.68
CA CYS A 41 15.62 6.95 3.28
C CYS A 41 15.71 7.87 4.50
N LEU A 42 16.65 8.82 4.46
CA LEU A 42 16.77 9.91 5.43
C LEU A 42 16.06 11.13 4.87
N LEU A 43 15.00 11.58 5.55
CA LEU A 43 14.10 12.62 5.05
C LEU A 43 14.11 13.85 5.98
N LYS A 44 14.27 15.02 5.38
CA LYS A 44 13.94 16.32 5.99
C LYS A 44 12.44 16.60 5.85
N GLU A 45 11.95 17.60 6.56
CA GLU A 45 10.59 18.12 6.36
C GLU A 45 10.34 18.44 4.87
N GLY A 46 9.19 18.01 4.36
CA GLY A 46 8.77 18.18 2.97
C GLY A 46 9.37 17.17 1.99
N GLU A 47 10.39 16.38 2.38
CA GLU A 47 10.98 15.37 1.50
C GLU A 47 10.12 14.11 1.40
N SER A 48 10.27 13.40 0.29
CA SER A 48 9.68 12.07 0.08
C SER A 48 10.75 11.00 -0.05
N GLY A 49 10.46 9.81 0.46
CA GLY A 49 11.28 8.63 0.25
C GLY A 49 11.29 8.21 -1.22
N LYS A 50 12.21 7.30 -1.58
CA LYS A 50 12.32 6.80 -2.96
C LYS A 50 11.00 6.31 -3.53
N CYS A 51 10.12 5.73 -2.72
CA CYS A 51 8.80 5.28 -3.17
C CYS A 51 7.78 6.38 -3.50
N LEU A 52 8.16 7.66 -3.35
CA LEU A 52 7.38 8.87 -3.65
C LEU A 52 6.13 9.11 -2.76
N VAL A 53 5.63 8.10 -2.07
CA VAL A 53 4.41 8.19 -1.24
C VAL A 53 4.66 8.28 0.26
N ARG A 54 5.88 8.00 0.72
CA ARG A 54 6.28 8.16 2.13
C ARG A 54 6.91 9.52 2.30
N LYS A 55 6.25 10.43 3.00
CA LYS A 55 6.67 11.83 3.15
C LYS A 55 6.97 12.16 4.60
N SER A 56 7.85 13.12 4.82
CA SER A 56 8.16 13.67 6.13
C SER A 56 7.52 15.04 6.31
N ASP A 57 6.87 15.27 7.44
CA ASP A 57 6.40 16.59 7.89
C ASP A 57 7.32 17.23 8.95
N GLY A 58 8.52 16.65 9.15
CA GLY A 58 9.49 17.09 10.17
C GLY A 58 9.32 16.40 11.51
N GLU A 59 8.13 15.88 11.83
CA GLU A 59 7.84 15.16 13.08
C GLU A 59 7.67 13.65 12.85
N LYS A 60 7.13 13.27 11.69
CA LYS A 60 6.87 11.88 11.33
C LYS A 60 7.05 11.62 9.85
N ILE A 61 7.30 10.35 9.53
CA ILE A 61 7.13 9.82 8.17
C ILE A 61 5.72 9.23 8.07
N TYR A 62 4.93 9.73 7.12
CA TYR A 62 3.54 9.33 6.91
C TYR A 62 3.30 8.84 5.48
N LEU A 63 2.21 8.11 5.30
CA LEU A 63 1.74 7.67 3.98
C LEU A 63 0.88 8.77 3.34
N ALA A 64 1.40 9.44 2.32
CA ALA A 64 0.69 10.50 1.61
C ALA A 64 -0.42 9.97 0.68
N ALA A 65 -0.30 8.72 0.21
CA ALA A 65 -1.24 8.08 -0.71
C ALA A 65 -2.34 7.26 0.00
N TYR A 66 -2.56 7.46 1.30
CA TYR A 66 -3.53 6.68 2.06
C TYR A 66 -4.93 6.77 1.43
N GLY A 67 -5.50 5.62 1.05
CA GLY A 67 -6.82 5.53 0.42
C GLY A 67 -6.87 5.93 -1.05
N TYR A 68 -5.81 6.50 -1.63
CA TYR A 68 -5.77 6.85 -3.05
C TYR A 68 -5.60 5.59 -3.90
N LEU A 69 -6.63 5.25 -4.66
CA LEU A 69 -6.65 4.09 -5.55
C LEU A 69 -6.66 4.53 -7.01
N THR A 70 -5.77 3.93 -7.80
CA THR A 70 -5.59 4.22 -9.23
C THR A 70 -6.36 3.26 -10.12
N ASN A 71 -6.57 2.03 -9.65
CA ASN A 71 -7.20 0.99 -10.43
C ASN A 71 -8.03 0.09 -9.51
N ILE A 72 -9.26 -0.21 -9.92
CA ILE A 72 -10.16 -1.13 -9.22
C ILE A 72 -10.79 -2.04 -10.26
N ALA A 73 -10.57 -3.35 -10.15
CA ALA A 73 -11.12 -4.32 -11.09
C ALA A 73 -11.52 -5.62 -10.39
N VAL A 74 -12.57 -6.26 -10.87
CA VAL A 74 -12.93 -7.62 -10.45
C VAL A 74 -12.21 -8.59 -11.39
N GLU A 75 -11.42 -9.48 -10.83
CA GLU A 75 -10.61 -10.43 -11.59
C GLU A 75 -10.69 -11.82 -10.97
N PRO A 76 -10.51 -12.90 -11.73
CA PRO A 76 -10.36 -14.23 -11.15
C PRO A 76 -9.07 -14.31 -10.32
N ILE A 77 -9.09 -15.05 -9.21
CA ILE A 77 -7.91 -15.19 -8.32
C ILE A 77 -6.70 -15.78 -9.06
N GLU A 78 -6.93 -16.62 -10.07
CA GLU A 78 -5.90 -17.25 -10.90
C GLU A 78 -5.07 -16.23 -11.68
N LYS A 79 -5.59 -15.01 -11.93
CA LYS A 79 -4.83 -13.91 -12.55
C LYS A 79 -3.71 -13.37 -11.64
N LYS A 80 -3.73 -13.70 -10.33
CA LYS A 80 -2.70 -13.33 -9.34
C LYS A 80 -1.60 -14.39 -9.19
N PRO A 81 -1.34 -15.17 -10.25
CA PRO A 81 -0.73 -16.51 -10.20
C PRO A 81 -0.99 -17.35 -8.93
N ILE A 82 -2.24 -17.40 -8.46
CA ILE A 82 -2.65 -18.17 -7.27
C ILE A 82 -3.76 -19.15 -7.69
N THR A 83 -3.40 -20.41 -7.94
CA THR A 83 -4.34 -21.41 -8.52
C THR A 83 -4.94 -22.39 -7.51
N HIS A 84 -4.35 -22.53 -6.33
CA HIS A 84 -4.77 -23.51 -5.31
C HIS A 84 -5.45 -22.87 -4.09
N PHE A 85 -5.74 -21.57 -4.16
CA PHE A 85 -6.40 -20.84 -3.10
C PHE A 85 -7.64 -20.16 -3.67
N LEU A 86 -8.81 -20.51 -3.11
CA LEU A 86 -10.12 -20.08 -3.57
C LEU A 86 -10.34 -20.26 -5.09
N PRO A 87 -10.07 -21.45 -5.66
CA PRO A 87 -10.17 -21.66 -7.10
C PRO A 87 -11.56 -21.33 -7.64
N GLY A 88 -11.64 -20.66 -8.79
CA GLY A 88 -12.87 -20.24 -9.45
C GLY A 88 -13.56 -19.02 -8.83
N THR A 89 -12.99 -18.41 -7.80
CA THR A 89 -13.58 -17.23 -7.15
C THR A 89 -13.09 -15.90 -7.74
N LYS A 90 -13.86 -14.84 -7.48
CA LYS A 90 -13.52 -13.45 -7.83
C LYS A 90 -12.71 -12.79 -6.71
N THR A 91 -11.76 -11.94 -7.09
CA THR A 91 -11.07 -11.02 -6.18
C THR A 91 -11.25 -9.58 -6.64
N LEU A 92 -11.52 -8.67 -5.70
CA LEU A 92 -11.46 -7.24 -5.97
C LEU A 92 -10.00 -6.81 -5.97
N SER A 93 -9.47 -6.45 -7.13
CA SER A 93 -8.09 -6.06 -7.32
C SER A 93 -7.96 -4.55 -7.27
N ILE A 94 -7.10 -4.06 -6.38
CA ILE A 94 -6.86 -2.62 -6.20
C ILE A 94 -5.38 -2.28 -6.35
N GLY A 95 -5.11 -1.09 -6.89
CA GLY A 95 -3.77 -0.51 -6.98
C GLY A 95 -3.76 0.92 -6.45
N SER A 96 -2.57 1.38 -6.05
CA SER A 96 -2.34 2.73 -5.55
C SER A 96 -1.14 3.35 -6.28
N PHE A 97 -0.47 4.30 -5.64
CA PHE A 97 0.71 4.98 -6.16
C PHE A 97 2.00 4.50 -5.50
N GLY A 98 3.10 4.75 -6.21
CA GLY A 98 4.47 4.48 -5.73
C GLY A 98 4.91 3.03 -5.88
N CYS A 99 6.21 2.81 -5.71
CA CYS A 99 6.80 1.49 -5.59
C CYS A 99 8.12 1.56 -4.82
N SER A 100 8.51 0.48 -4.14
CA SER A 100 9.84 0.37 -3.53
C SER A 100 10.96 0.15 -4.56
N LEU A 101 10.65 -0.20 -5.81
CA LEU A 101 11.61 -0.48 -6.88
C LEU A 101 11.20 0.21 -8.20
N PHE A 102 12.15 0.75 -8.96
CA PHE A 102 11.93 1.36 -10.28
C PHE A 102 12.45 0.44 -11.38
N CYS A 103 11.71 -0.64 -11.60
CA CYS A 103 12.04 -1.63 -12.63
C CYS A 103 11.99 -1.02 -14.04
N LYS A 104 13.06 -1.19 -14.84
CA LYS A 104 13.11 -0.75 -16.25
C LYS A 104 12.04 -1.40 -17.14
N PHE A 105 11.50 -2.54 -16.72
CA PHE A 105 10.43 -3.28 -17.40
C PHE A 105 9.05 -3.08 -16.75
N CYS A 106 8.89 -2.07 -15.89
CA CYS A 106 7.62 -1.84 -15.19
C CYS A 106 6.51 -1.45 -16.17
N GLN A 107 5.50 -2.31 -16.31
CA GLN A 107 4.30 -2.03 -17.11
C GLN A 107 3.40 -0.96 -16.47
N ASN A 108 3.50 -0.79 -15.15
CA ASN A 108 2.70 0.13 -14.35
C ASN A 108 3.53 1.34 -13.89
N SER A 109 4.55 1.75 -14.66
CA SER A 109 5.40 2.91 -14.34
C SER A 109 4.59 4.20 -14.16
N HIS A 110 3.53 4.36 -14.95
CA HIS A 110 2.61 5.49 -14.92
C HIS A 110 1.87 5.69 -13.58
N ILE A 111 1.78 4.67 -12.71
CA ILE A 111 1.26 4.80 -11.33
C ILE A 111 2.32 4.58 -10.25
N SER A 112 3.37 3.82 -10.56
CA SER A 112 4.41 3.45 -9.57
C SER A 112 5.57 4.44 -9.48
N GLN A 113 5.80 5.25 -10.50
CA GLN A 113 6.99 6.11 -10.64
C GLN A 113 6.63 7.58 -10.89
N ILE A 114 5.44 7.99 -10.47
CA ILE A 114 4.97 9.37 -10.59
C ILE A 114 4.82 10.02 -9.21
N THR A 115 4.94 11.33 -9.19
CA THR A 115 4.59 12.17 -8.04
C THR A 115 3.23 12.79 -8.27
N GLY A 116 2.46 12.94 -7.21
CA GLY A 116 1.08 13.42 -7.31
C GLY A 116 0.10 12.26 -7.36
N PHE A 117 -1.17 12.58 -7.13
CA PHE A 117 -2.28 11.62 -7.02
C PHE A 117 -3.42 12.01 -7.95
N GLU A 118 -3.10 12.74 -9.02
CA GLU A 118 -4.03 13.08 -10.09
C GLU A 118 -4.60 11.78 -10.70
N ASP A 119 -5.83 11.84 -11.23
CA ASP A 119 -6.53 10.70 -11.83
C ASP A 119 -6.74 9.48 -10.91
N SER A 120 -7.05 9.74 -9.63
CA SER A 120 -7.39 8.70 -8.65
C SER A 120 -8.67 9.02 -7.88
N SER A 121 -9.13 8.03 -7.13
CA SER A 121 -10.26 8.17 -6.20
C SER A 121 -9.86 7.69 -4.81
N ILE A 122 -10.43 8.33 -3.79
CA ILE A 122 -10.14 8.00 -2.40
C ILE A 122 -11.19 7.02 -1.91
N PHE A 123 -10.75 5.88 -1.38
CA PHE A 123 -11.61 4.88 -0.76
C PHE A 123 -11.07 4.50 0.61
N THR A 124 -11.95 4.52 1.61
CA THR A 124 -11.69 3.91 2.91
C THR A 124 -11.63 2.39 2.79
N PRO A 125 -10.93 1.70 3.71
CA PRO A 125 -10.94 0.24 3.80
C PRO A 125 -12.35 -0.37 3.77
N ASN A 126 -13.29 0.22 4.51
CA ASN A 126 -14.67 -0.25 4.58
C ASN A 126 -15.41 -0.11 3.24
N GLU A 127 -15.20 0.99 2.50
CA GLU A 127 -15.79 1.15 1.16
C GLU A 127 -15.25 0.12 0.17
N VAL A 128 -13.95 -0.22 0.24
CA VAL A 128 -13.36 -1.28 -0.59
C VAL A 128 -13.99 -2.63 -0.27
N VAL A 129 -14.11 -2.98 1.01
CA VAL A 129 -14.71 -4.25 1.45
C VAL A 129 -16.19 -4.33 1.05
N LYS A 130 -16.95 -3.25 1.26
CA LYS A 130 -18.35 -3.18 0.82
C LYS A 130 -18.48 -3.41 -0.69
N MET A 131 -17.62 -2.77 -1.48
CA MET A 131 -17.59 -2.96 -2.92
C MET A 131 -17.24 -4.40 -3.31
N ALA A 132 -16.34 -5.06 -2.58
CA ALA A 132 -15.97 -6.45 -2.82
C ALA A 132 -17.15 -7.39 -2.55
N ILE A 133 -17.90 -7.17 -1.45
CA ILE A 133 -19.11 -7.93 -1.10
C ILE A 133 -20.20 -7.73 -2.16
N GLU A 134 -20.48 -6.49 -2.55
CA GLU A 134 -21.47 -6.16 -3.59
C GLU A 134 -21.15 -6.82 -4.94
N LYS A 135 -19.86 -7.06 -5.22
CA LYS A 135 -19.38 -7.72 -6.44
C LYS A 135 -19.18 -9.22 -6.27
N GLU A 136 -19.57 -9.78 -5.12
CA GLU A 136 -19.44 -11.19 -4.72
C GLU A 136 -18.01 -11.71 -4.87
N CYS A 137 -17.04 -10.89 -4.50
CA CYS A 137 -15.64 -11.31 -4.40
C CYS A 137 -15.46 -12.13 -3.12
N ALA A 138 -14.66 -13.20 -3.20
CA ALA A 138 -14.24 -13.96 -2.03
C ALA A 138 -13.00 -13.34 -1.34
N SER A 139 -12.33 -12.42 -2.03
CA SER A 139 -11.13 -11.77 -1.54
C SER A 139 -10.93 -10.35 -2.07
N VAL A 140 -10.08 -9.60 -1.39
CA VAL A 140 -9.49 -8.33 -1.88
C VAL A 140 -8.00 -8.55 -2.13
N CYS A 141 -7.49 -8.07 -3.26
CA CYS A 141 -6.10 -8.18 -3.65
C CYS A 141 -5.47 -6.82 -3.89
N MET A 142 -4.46 -6.45 -3.09
CA MET A 142 -3.60 -5.31 -3.43
C MET A 142 -2.53 -5.74 -4.45
N THR A 143 -2.48 -5.05 -5.58
CA THR A 143 -1.69 -5.42 -6.78
C THR A 143 -1.40 -4.19 -7.66
N TYR A 144 -0.91 -4.42 -8.89
CA TYR A 144 -0.55 -3.44 -9.92
C TYR A 144 0.75 -2.68 -9.64
N ASN A 145 0.95 -2.18 -8.43
CA ASN A 145 2.20 -1.57 -8.01
C ASN A 145 2.77 -2.30 -6.77
N GLU A 146 3.15 -1.59 -5.71
CA GLU A 146 3.70 -2.21 -4.50
C GLU A 146 2.80 -1.97 -3.27
N PRO A 147 2.15 -3.02 -2.73
CA PRO A 147 1.29 -2.89 -1.55
C PRO A 147 2.03 -2.54 -0.26
N ILE A 148 3.26 -2.99 -0.06
CA ILE A 148 3.96 -2.85 1.23
C ILE A 148 4.21 -1.38 1.59
N ILE A 149 4.49 -0.54 0.59
CA ILE A 149 4.68 0.91 0.82
C ILE A 149 3.38 1.59 1.24
N GLN A 150 2.22 0.92 1.15
CA GLN A 150 0.92 1.34 1.65
C GLN A 150 0.61 0.78 3.04
N TYR A 151 1.65 0.37 3.80
CA TYR A 151 1.61 -0.30 5.10
C TYR A 151 0.37 -0.04 5.98
N GLU A 152 0.06 1.21 6.35
CA GLU A 152 -1.07 1.54 7.21
C GLU A 152 -2.41 1.16 6.54
N TYR A 153 -2.61 1.59 5.30
CA TYR A 153 -3.81 1.25 4.53
C TYR A 153 -3.95 -0.26 4.32
N LEU A 154 -2.83 -0.96 4.09
CA LEU A 154 -2.78 -2.41 3.95
C LEU A 154 -3.27 -3.09 5.24
N LEU A 155 -2.79 -2.66 6.40
CA LEU A 155 -3.21 -3.25 7.69
C LEU A 155 -4.69 -2.98 7.96
N ASP A 156 -5.14 -1.75 7.76
CA ASP A 156 -6.54 -1.37 8.00
C ASP A 156 -7.49 -2.11 7.03
N LEU A 157 -7.08 -2.29 5.77
CA LEU A 157 -7.85 -3.06 4.79
C LEU A 157 -7.86 -4.56 5.10
N ALA A 158 -6.75 -5.13 5.56
CA ALA A 158 -6.71 -6.53 5.97
C ALA A 158 -7.67 -6.78 7.14
N GLU A 159 -7.66 -5.90 8.14
CA GLU A 159 -8.56 -5.96 9.29
C GLU A 159 -10.03 -5.90 8.84
N GLU A 160 -10.39 -4.95 7.98
CA GLU A 160 -11.77 -4.84 7.48
C GLU A 160 -12.18 -6.04 6.61
N CYS A 161 -11.26 -6.61 5.82
CA CYS A 161 -11.55 -7.84 5.07
C CYS A 161 -11.91 -8.99 6.01
N HIS A 162 -11.10 -9.22 7.05
CA HIS A 162 -11.30 -10.31 7.99
C HIS A 162 -12.57 -10.16 8.84
N LYS A 163 -12.95 -8.92 9.20
CA LYS A 163 -14.24 -8.66 9.87
C LYS A 163 -15.47 -9.05 9.04
N ASN A 164 -15.32 -9.14 7.72
CA ASN A 164 -16.40 -9.42 6.77
C ASN A 164 -16.21 -10.74 6.02
N ASP A 165 -15.45 -11.68 6.60
CA ASP A 165 -15.16 -13.01 6.03
C ASP A 165 -14.54 -12.99 4.61
N LEU A 166 -13.90 -11.88 4.23
CA LEU A 166 -13.13 -11.78 2.99
C LEU A 166 -11.66 -12.15 3.23
N LYS A 167 -11.08 -12.86 2.27
CA LYS A 167 -9.63 -13.11 2.27
C LYS A 167 -8.86 -11.90 1.81
N PHE A 168 -7.70 -11.67 2.42
CA PHE A 168 -6.81 -10.57 2.06
C PHE A 168 -5.55 -11.09 1.39
N VAL A 169 -5.32 -10.65 0.15
CA VAL A 169 -4.25 -11.14 -0.72
C VAL A 169 -3.35 -9.98 -1.14
N ILE A 170 -2.04 -10.18 -1.22
CA ILE A 170 -1.15 -9.19 -1.82
C ILE A 170 -0.25 -9.80 -2.88
N LYS A 171 -0.03 -9.06 -3.97
CA LYS A 171 1.06 -9.30 -4.92
C LYS A 171 2.14 -8.24 -4.70
N THR A 172 3.34 -8.65 -4.31
CA THR A 172 4.39 -7.74 -3.82
C THR A 172 5.78 -8.15 -4.32
N ASN A 173 6.70 -7.19 -4.37
CA ASN A 173 8.13 -7.46 -4.53
C ASN A 173 8.84 -7.81 -3.21
N ALA A 174 8.13 -7.76 -2.07
CA ALA A 174 8.62 -8.06 -0.72
C ALA A 174 9.92 -7.30 -0.33
N PHE A 175 10.16 -6.12 -0.89
CA PHE A 175 11.30 -5.28 -0.56
C PHE A 175 11.03 -4.50 0.74
N ILE A 176 11.14 -5.20 1.87
CA ILE A 176 10.71 -4.74 3.19
C ILE A 176 11.71 -5.15 4.28
N ASN A 177 11.77 -4.39 5.38
CA ASN A 177 12.52 -4.78 6.56
C ASN A 177 11.77 -5.83 7.41
N LYS A 178 12.53 -6.56 8.24
CA LYS A 178 12.03 -7.70 9.02
C LYS A 178 10.87 -7.37 9.96
N GLU A 179 10.97 -6.28 10.73
CA GLU A 179 9.95 -5.94 11.73
C GLU A 179 8.59 -5.59 11.13
N PRO A 180 8.47 -4.67 10.14
CA PRO A 180 7.19 -4.44 9.49
C PRO A 180 6.67 -5.68 8.75
N TRP A 181 7.56 -6.52 8.20
CA TRP A 181 7.14 -7.77 7.55
C TRP A 181 6.41 -8.73 8.49
N LYS A 182 6.87 -8.87 9.74
CA LYS A 182 6.21 -9.74 10.73
C LYS A 182 4.74 -9.38 10.91
N LYS A 183 4.39 -8.10 10.91
CA LYS A 183 3.00 -7.65 11.08
C LYS A 183 2.16 -7.95 9.83
N ILE A 184 2.71 -7.73 8.63
CA ILE A 184 2.04 -8.07 7.37
C ILE A 184 1.76 -9.59 7.31
N CYS A 185 2.72 -10.43 7.71
CA CYS A 185 2.54 -11.89 7.76
C CYS A 185 1.41 -12.36 8.70
N GLN A 186 0.96 -11.53 9.63
CA GLN A 186 -0.14 -11.88 10.54
C GLN A 186 -1.52 -11.61 9.93
N VAL A 187 -1.61 -10.79 8.89
CA VAL A 187 -2.89 -10.26 8.38
C VAL A 187 -3.16 -10.59 6.91
N VAL A 188 -2.17 -11.09 6.18
CA VAL A 188 -2.33 -11.49 4.77
C VAL A 188 -2.53 -13.00 4.69
N ASP A 189 -3.62 -13.43 4.06
CA ASP A 189 -3.92 -14.86 3.87
C ASP A 189 -3.02 -15.51 2.80
N VAL A 190 -2.74 -14.79 1.70
CA VAL A 190 -1.87 -15.29 0.61
C VAL A 190 -1.00 -14.19 0.03
N PHE A 191 0.25 -14.56 -0.22
CA PHE A 191 1.25 -13.72 -0.89
C PHE A 191 1.58 -14.29 -2.26
N ASN A 192 1.60 -13.43 -3.28
CA ASN A 192 2.36 -13.68 -4.50
C ASN A 192 3.60 -12.77 -4.50
N ILE A 193 4.79 -13.36 -4.37
CA ILE A 193 6.05 -12.62 -4.27
C ILE A 193 6.79 -12.68 -5.61
N ASP A 194 6.98 -11.52 -6.24
CA ASP A 194 7.72 -11.41 -7.50
C ASP A 194 9.24 -11.51 -7.26
N PHE A 195 9.83 -12.65 -7.58
CA PHE A 195 11.28 -12.77 -7.66
C PHE A 195 11.81 -12.18 -8.97
N LYS A 196 12.53 -11.06 -8.90
CA LYS A 196 12.97 -10.29 -10.09
C LYS A 196 14.38 -10.65 -10.57
N GLY A 197 15.04 -11.59 -9.89
CA GLY A 197 16.31 -12.18 -10.31
C GLY A 197 17.41 -12.09 -9.26
N ASN A 198 18.67 -12.16 -9.71
CA ASN A 198 19.83 -12.13 -8.82
C ASN A 198 20.14 -10.70 -8.33
N ARG A 199 21.13 -10.60 -7.42
CA ARG A 199 21.61 -9.33 -6.86
C ARG A 199 21.95 -8.29 -7.94
N GLU A 200 22.54 -8.72 -9.04
CA GLU A 200 22.95 -7.83 -10.12
C GLU A 200 21.75 -7.23 -10.85
N LYS A 201 20.71 -8.01 -11.13
CA LYS A 201 19.45 -7.50 -11.70
C LYS A 201 18.78 -6.49 -10.78
N TYR A 202 18.77 -6.72 -9.47
CA TYR A 202 18.23 -5.73 -8.53
C TYR A 202 19.03 -4.41 -8.57
N LYS A 203 20.36 -4.46 -8.77
CA LYS A 203 21.21 -3.27 -8.84
C LYS A 203 21.16 -2.51 -10.17
N THR A 204 20.84 -3.18 -11.27
CA THR A 204 20.97 -2.60 -12.63
C THR A 204 19.63 -2.44 -13.35
N VAL A 205 18.61 -3.17 -12.93
CA VAL A 205 17.30 -3.23 -13.59
C VAL A 205 16.18 -2.74 -12.68
N CYS A 206 16.25 -3.00 -11.37
CA CYS A 206 15.20 -2.63 -10.39
C CYS A 206 15.70 -1.58 -9.38
N VAL A 207 16.17 -0.44 -9.89
CA VAL A 207 16.86 0.60 -9.12
C VAL A 207 15.95 1.58 -8.41
#